data_AF-A0A7Y2ZZ75-F1
#
_entry.id   AF-A0A7Y2ZZ75-F1
#
_cell.length_a   1.000
_cell.length_b   1.000
_cell.length_c   1.000
_cell.angle_alpha   90.00
_cell.angle_beta   90.00
_cell.angle_gamma   90.00
#
_symmetry.space_group_name_H-M   'P 1'
#
loop_
_entity.id
_entity.type
_entity.pdbx_description
1 polymer ?
#
loop_
_entity_poly.entity_id
_entity_poly.type
_entity_poly.pdbx_seq_one_letter_code
_entity_poly.pdbx_strand_id
1 'polypeptide(L)' 'MPDESESKISVQRAGKPKFLTRIRFDELNLPLEIISGLNDVGFTFCTPIQAETLPVSLTNRDVAGQAQTG' A
#
# COMPACT_ATOMS: atom_id res chain seq x y z
N MET A 1 -23.22 23.62 10.84
CA MET A 1 -22.02 23.87 11.66
C MET A 1 -21.00 22.82 11.27
N PRO A 2 -19.84 23.18 10.70
CA PRO A 2 -18.81 22.22 10.33
C PRO A 2 -17.74 22.20 11.43
N ASP A 3 -17.73 21.19 12.27
CA ASP A 3 -16.58 20.85 13.11
C ASP A 3 -16.58 19.32 13.29
N GLU A 4 -16.10 18.62 12.27
CA GLU A 4 -15.57 17.28 12.44
C GLU A 4 -14.07 17.39 12.25
N SER A 5 -13.40 17.56 13.38
CA SER A 5 -11.95 17.47 13.50
C SER A 5 -11.51 16.06 13.09
N GLU A 6 -11.10 15.93 11.82
CA GLU A 6 -10.41 14.75 11.32
C GLU A 6 -9.17 14.50 12.17
N SER A 7 -9.30 13.52 13.06
CA SER A 7 -8.25 13.06 13.94
C SER A 7 -7.17 12.41 13.09
N LYS A 8 -6.07 13.14 12.86
CA LYS A 8 -4.85 12.61 12.24
C LYS A 8 -4.31 11.47 13.10
N ILE A 9 -4.69 10.24 12.76
CA ILE A 9 -4.08 9.04 13.34
C ILE A 9 -2.64 8.99 12.83
N SER A 10 -1.70 9.43 13.67
CA SER A 10 -0.28 9.24 13.40
C SER A 10 0.05 7.76 13.60
N VAL A 11 -0.10 6.98 12.52
CA VAL A 11 0.29 5.57 12.50
C VAL A 11 1.82 5.51 12.50
N GLN A 12 2.43 5.47 13.68
CA GLN A 12 3.85 5.18 13.83
C GLN A 12 4.12 3.74 13.40
N ARG A 13 4.56 3.57 12.15
CA ARG A 13 4.98 2.28 11.60
C ARG A 13 6.42 1.95 11.99
N ALA A 14 6.72 0.66 12.02
CA ALA A 14 8.10 0.17 12.14
C ALA A 14 8.99 0.85 11.08
N GLY A 15 10.11 1.44 11.52
CA GLY A 15 11.02 2.18 10.66
C GLY A 15 11.59 1.29 9.56
N LYS A 16 11.05 1.43 8.34
CA LYS A 16 11.46 0.75 7.10
C LYS A 16 11.70 -0.76 7.23
N PRO A 17 10.67 -1.59 7.00
CA PRO A 17 10.88 -3.04 6.95
C PRO A 17 11.95 -3.42 5.92
N LYS A 18 12.87 -4.32 6.31
CA LYS A 18 13.99 -4.78 5.47
C LYS A 18 13.54 -5.51 4.18
N PHE A 19 12.27 -5.90 4.11
CA PHE A 19 11.68 -6.64 3.01
C PHE A 19 11.01 -5.77 1.94
N LEU A 20 11.02 -4.44 2.06
CA LEU A 20 10.42 -3.58 1.03
C LEU A 20 11.20 -3.65 -0.29
N THR A 21 10.45 -3.71 -1.38
CA THR A 21 11.01 -3.63 -2.74
C THR A 21 11.23 -2.17 -3.16
N ARG A 22 11.69 -1.97 -4.40
CA ARG A 22 11.82 -0.62 -5.00
C ARG A 22 10.55 -0.16 -5.71
N ILE A 23 9.55 -1.05 -5.88
CA ILE A 23 8.31 -0.76 -6.59
C ILE A 23 7.42 0.08 -5.69
N ARG A 24 7.02 1.26 -6.18
CA ARG A 24 6.13 2.16 -5.47
C ARG A 24 4.68 1.85 -5.80
N PHE A 25 3.78 2.12 -4.86
CA PHE A 25 2.34 2.01 -5.12
C PHE A 25 1.87 3.00 -6.20
N ASP A 26 2.49 4.18 -6.26
CA ASP A 26 2.16 5.23 -7.24
C ASP A 26 2.49 4.84 -8.69
N GLU A 27 3.36 3.84 -8.90
CA GLU A 27 3.74 3.32 -10.22
C GLU A 27 2.71 2.31 -10.77
N LEU A 28 1.81 1.81 -9.91
CA LEU A 28 0.82 0.78 -10.25
C LEU A 28 -0.48 1.35 -10.84
N ASN A 29 -0.51 2.64 -11.16
CA ASN A 29 -1.66 3.34 -11.76
C ASN A 29 -2.98 3.10 -10.98
N LEU A 30 -2.89 3.11 -9.66
CA LEU A 30 -4.02 2.92 -8.75
C LEU A 30 -4.91 4.17 -8.70
N PRO A 31 -6.21 4.04 -8.36
CA PRO A 31 -7.08 5.19 -8.13
C PRO A 31 -6.52 6.13 -7.06
N LEU A 32 -6.74 7.44 -7.23
CA LEU A 32 -6.22 8.48 -6.33
C LEU A 32 -6.65 8.29 -4.87
N GLU A 33 -7.87 7.79 -4.65
CA GLU A 33 -8.39 7.49 -3.30
C GLU A 33 -7.54 6.43 -2.59
N ILE A 34 -7.07 5.42 -3.32
CA ILE A 34 -6.19 4.37 -2.78
C ILE A 34 -4.80 4.94 -2.47
N ILE A 35 -4.25 5.74 -3.39
CA ILE A 35 -2.96 6.42 -3.16
C ILE A 35 -3.02 7.34 -1.94
N SER A 36 -4.10 8.10 -1.77
CA SER A 36 -4.32 8.93 -0.59
C SER A 36 -4.31 8.08 0.68
N GLY A 37 -5.11 7.02 0.72
CA GLY A 37 -5.17 6.13 1.88
C GLY A 37 -3.80 5.50 2.21
N LEU A 38 -3.04 5.07 1.20
CA LEU A 38 -1.68 4.55 1.36
C LEU A 38 -0.73 5.60 1.94
N ASN A 39 -0.82 6.84 1.49
CA ASN A 39 0.00 7.95 2.00
C ASN A 39 -0.36 8.32 3.44
N ASP A 40 -1.64 8.35 3.79
CA ASP A 40 -2.12 8.68 5.14
C ASP A 40 -1.55 7.71 6.18
N VAL A 41 -1.42 6.45 5.80
CA VAL A 41 -0.84 5.43 6.67
C VAL A 41 0.70 5.33 6.54
N GLY A 42 1.31 5.92 5.50
CA GLY A 42 2.75 5.92 5.26
C GLY A 42 3.28 4.68 4.52
N PHE A 43 2.49 4.07 3.64
CA PHE A 43 2.93 3.01 2.73
C PHE A 43 3.42 3.61 1.41
N THR A 44 4.72 3.46 1.14
CA THR A 44 5.34 3.99 -0.09
C THR A 44 5.79 2.90 -1.05
N PHE A 45 6.28 1.77 -0.52
CA PHE A 45 6.88 0.70 -1.31
C PHE A 45 6.15 -0.63 -1.07
N CYS A 46 6.09 -1.46 -2.11
CA CYS A 46 5.48 -2.78 -2.05
C CYS A 46 6.39 -3.77 -1.32
N THR A 47 5.79 -4.71 -0.59
CA THR A 47 6.47 -5.95 -0.16
C THR A 47 6.74 -6.86 -1.37
N PRO A 48 7.58 -7.91 -1.26
CA PRO A 48 7.93 -8.74 -2.40
C PRO A 48 6.70 -9.41 -3.01
N ILE A 49 5.81 -9.96 -2.15
CA ILE A 49 4.56 -10.57 -2.62
C ILE A 49 3.64 -9.54 -3.28
N GLN A 50 3.54 -8.32 -2.75
CA GLN A 50 2.70 -7.27 -3.36
C GLN A 50 3.26 -6.82 -4.71
N ALA A 51 4.58 -6.68 -4.82
CA ALA A 51 5.24 -6.31 -6.06
C ALA A 51 5.01 -7.33 -7.18
N GLU A 52 4.93 -8.62 -6.83
CA GLU A 52 4.68 -9.71 -7.78
C GLU A 52 3.19 -9.89 -8.10
N THR A 53 2.31 -9.68 -7.12
CA THR A 53 0.88 -10.00 -7.24
C THR A 53 0.01 -8.83 -7.70
N LEU A 54 0.31 -7.59 -7.29
CA LEU A 54 -0.51 -6.42 -7.60
C LEU A 54 -0.58 -6.14 -9.11
N PRO A 55 0.53 -6.14 -9.88
CA PRO A 55 0.46 -5.90 -11.31
C PRO A 55 -0.43 -6.92 -12.03
N VAL A 56 -0.39 -8.19 -11.61
CA VAL A 56 -1.20 -9.26 -12.21
C VAL A 56 -2.67 -9.11 -11.82
N SER A 57 -2.95 -8.80 -10.54
CA SER A 57 -4.31 -8.63 -10.04
C SER A 57 -5.03 -7.46 -10.71
N LEU A 58 -4.30 -6.38 -11.00
CA LEU A 58 -4.83 -5.21 -11.71
C LEU A 58 -5.21 -5.49 -13.17
N THR A 59 -4.74 -6.60 -13.76
CA THR A 59 -5.10 -7.03 -15.12
C THR A 59 -6.40 -7.85 -15.19
N ASN A 60 -7.21 -7.86 -14.12
CA ASN A 60 -8.46 -8.62 -14.03
C ASN A 60 -8.23 -10.14 -14.22
N ARG A 61 -7.13 -10.63 -13.64
CA ARG A 61 -6.76 -12.05 -13.62
C ARG A 61 -6.71 -12.56 -12.19
N ASP A 62 -7.07 -13.83 -12.03
CA ASP A 62 -6.91 -14.52 -10.75
C ASP A 62 -5.42 -14.72 -10.43
N VAL A 63 -5.09 -14.57 -9.15
CA VAL A 63 -3.71 -14.70 -8.65
C VAL A 63 -3.68 -15.60 -7.42
N ALA A 64 -2.82 -16.62 -7.45
CA ALA A 64 -2.47 -17.41 -6.27
C ALA A 64 -1.07 -16.96 -5.80
N GLY A 65 -0.98 -16.49 -4.55
CA GLY A 65 0.26 -16.04 -3.94
C GLY A 65 0.58 -16.80 -2.67
N GLN A 66 1.85 -17.18 -2.49
CA GLN A 66 2.37 -17.76 -1.25
C GLN A 66 3.37 -16.79 -0.64
N ALA A 67 3.12 -16.37 0.59
CA ALA A 67 4.01 -15.49 1.34
C ALA A 67 4.04 -15.87 2.81
N GLN A 68 5.12 -15.50 3.50
CA GLN A 68 5.17 -15.56 4.96
C GLN A 68 4.25 -14.48 5.53
N THR A 69 3.44 -14.85 6.53
CA THR A 69 2.63 -13.87 7.28
C THR A 69 3.55 -12.96 8.11
N GLY A 70 3.22 -11.68 8.14
CA GLY A 70 3.99 -10.64 8.83
C GLY A 70 3.08 -9.65 9.54
#